data_AF-A0A9E1TWP9-F1
#
_entry.id   AF-A0A9E1TWP9-F1
#
_cell.length_a   1.000
_cell.length_b   1.000
_cell.length_c   1.000
_cell.angle_alpha   90.00
_cell.angle_beta   90.00
_cell.angle_gamma   90.00
#
_symmetry.space_group_name_H-M   'P 1'
#
loop_
_entity.id
_entity.type
_entity.pdbx_description
1 polymer ?
#
loop_
_entity_poly.entity_id
_entity_poly.type
_entity_poly.pdbx_seq_one_letter_code
_entity_poly.pdbx_strand_id
1 'polypeptide(L)'
;MKNIKYILPIFAFGLVFTQDDDDLDAMWDNTVWNEIEDIADEEIQEVDNITAVAGVRGAEAEDEALHHLYYRQSMKGPSEMALNKALGKLLNTLSALQEKDPNHKKIPEVTHYVIQIYKKLGDNAKAKTKQDELLANAPDSKWAKFYK
;
A
#
# COMPACT_ATOMS: atom_id res chain seq x y z
N MET A 1 29.62 28.86 -57.03
CA MET A 1 28.56 27.84 -56.88
C MET A 1 28.82 27.03 -55.62
N LYS A 2 28.11 27.29 -54.53
CA LYS A 2 27.16 26.35 -53.90
C LYS A 2 26.78 26.92 -52.54
N ASN A 3 25.51 27.30 -52.48
CA ASN A 3 24.85 27.87 -51.33
C ASN A 3 24.38 26.66 -50.51
N ILE A 4 24.77 26.55 -49.25
CA ILE A 4 24.13 25.61 -48.32
C ILE A 4 23.52 26.43 -47.18
N LYS A 5 22.22 26.67 -47.36
CA LYS A 5 21.27 27.13 -46.36
C LYS A 5 20.48 25.90 -45.90
N TYR A 6 20.63 25.49 -44.65
CA TYR A 6 19.68 24.65 -43.88
C TYR A 6 20.02 24.93 -42.40
N ILE A 7 19.37 25.86 -41.70
CA ILE A 7 18.09 25.72 -40.96
C ILE A 7 17.98 24.36 -40.22
N LEU A 8 18.41 24.40 -38.94
CA LEU A 8 17.86 23.79 -37.71
C LEU A 8 17.51 22.28 -37.69
N PRO A 9 17.89 21.57 -36.59
CA PRO A 9 17.07 21.74 -35.40
C PRO A 9 17.87 21.97 -34.11
N ILE A 10 17.50 23.05 -33.42
CA ILE A 10 17.53 23.20 -31.97
C ILE A 10 16.60 22.09 -31.45
N PHE A 11 17.14 20.90 -31.25
CA PHE A 11 16.47 19.78 -30.60
C PHE A 11 17.48 18.95 -29.81
N ALA A 12 18.41 19.64 -29.16
CA ALA A 12 19.39 19.05 -28.25
C ALA A 12 19.38 19.75 -26.89
N PHE A 13 18.31 20.46 -26.55
CA PHE A 13 18.19 21.22 -25.30
C PHE A 13 16.85 21.03 -24.58
N GLY A 14 16.27 19.84 -24.70
CA GLY A 14 15.14 19.41 -23.87
C GLY A 14 15.31 17.93 -23.62
N LEU A 15 15.16 17.51 -22.35
CA LEU A 15 15.25 16.13 -21.85
C LEU A 15 16.59 15.71 -21.19
N VAL A 16 17.26 16.61 -20.46
CA VAL A 16 18.09 16.17 -19.31
C VAL A 16 17.64 16.92 -18.06
N PHE A 17 16.36 16.81 -17.77
CA PHE A 17 15.87 16.72 -16.40
C PHE A 17 15.08 15.42 -16.35
N THR A 18 15.80 14.29 -16.37
CA THR A 18 15.33 13.18 -15.55
C THR A 18 15.59 13.69 -14.14
N GLN A 19 14.55 14.25 -13.54
CA GLN A 19 14.45 14.28 -12.10
C GLN A 19 14.60 12.82 -11.74
N ASP A 20 15.79 12.44 -11.28
CA ASP A 20 15.96 11.18 -10.61
C ASP A 20 14.77 11.14 -9.64
N ASP A 21 13.95 10.10 -9.78
CA ASP A 21 13.07 9.65 -8.71
C ASP A 21 14.05 9.30 -7.57
N ASP A 22 14.61 10.32 -6.92
CA ASP A 22 15.20 10.22 -5.60
C ASP A 22 14.10 9.58 -4.81
N ASP A 23 14.27 8.29 -4.51
CA ASP A 23 13.29 7.42 -3.89
C ASP A 23 12.92 8.05 -2.55
N LEU A 24 11.94 8.97 -2.59
CA LEU A 24 11.56 9.79 -1.46
C LEU A 24 11.11 8.85 -0.35
N ASP A 25 10.43 7.75 -0.68
CA ASP A 25 10.07 6.67 0.25
C ASP A 25 11.31 6.11 0.98
N ALA A 26 12.42 5.86 0.27
CA ALA A 26 13.68 5.45 0.91
C ALA A 26 14.32 6.53 1.80
N MET A 27 14.11 7.82 1.52
CA MET A 27 14.56 8.91 2.41
C MET A 27 13.71 8.98 3.69
N TRP A 28 12.39 8.77 3.59
CA TRP A 28 11.48 8.76 4.74
C TRP A 28 11.69 7.55 5.65
N ASP A 29 11.98 6.37 5.10
CA ASP A 29 12.22 5.13 5.86
C ASP A 29 13.51 5.17 6.69
N ASN A 30 14.47 6.03 6.32
CA ASN A 30 15.76 6.18 7.00
C ASN A 30 15.87 7.43 7.88
N THR A 31 14.85 8.30 7.91
CA THR A 31 14.89 9.54 8.69
C THR A 31 14.54 9.26 10.16
N VAL A 32 15.52 9.43 11.05
CA VAL A 32 15.34 9.32 12.51
C VAL A 32 14.80 10.64 13.05
N TRP A 33 13.55 10.63 13.53
CA TRP A 33 12.94 11.77 14.20
C TRP A 33 13.48 11.90 15.63
N ASN A 34 14.16 13.00 15.91
CA ASN A 34 14.52 13.38 17.27
C ASN A 34 13.41 14.28 17.84
N GLU A 35 12.91 13.93 19.01
CA GLU A 35 11.96 14.75 19.76
C GLU A 35 12.68 16.02 20.23
N ILE A 36 12.12 17.19 19.95
CA ILE A 36 12.67 18.47 20.40
C ILE A 36 12.32 18.62 21.87
N GLU A 37 13.29 18.38 22.75
CA GLU A 37 13.08 18.34 24.21
C GLU A 37 12.89 19.72 24.85
N ASP A 38 13.39 20.81 24.25
CA ASP A 38 13.16 22.18 24.73
C ASP A 38 13.28 23.22 23.60
N ILE A 39 12.28 24.10 23.49
CA ILE A 39 12.34 25.31 22.66
C ILE A 39 13.01 26.38 23.52
N ALA A 40 14.19 26.86 23.12
CA ALA A 40 14.83 27.97 23.81
C ALA A 40 13.95 29.23 23.68
N ASP A 41 13.37 29.67 24.81
CA ASP A 41 12.58 30.89 24.98
C ASP A 41 13.45 32.17 24.88
N GLU A 42 14.23 32.34 23.81
CA GLU A 42 14.94 33.60 23.58
C GLU A 42 14.41 34.32 22.35
N GLU A 43 13.63 35.37 22.66
CA GLU A 43 13.29 36.53 21.85
C GLU A 43 12.21 36.32 20.77
N ILE A 44 10.95 36.34 21.24
CA ILE A 44 9.77 36.58 20.40
C ILE A 44 9.86 38.01 19.84
N GLN A 45 10.52 38.18 18.70
CA GLN A 45 10.46 39.42 17.94
C GLN A 45 9.04 39.57 17.38
N GLU A 46 8.44 40.73 17.66
CA GLU A 46 7.09 41.12 17.32
C GLU A 46 6.90 41.02 15.80
N VAL A 47 6.12 40.04 15.36
CA VAL A 47 5.88 39.79 13.93
C VAL A 47 4.87 40.83 13.43
N ASP A 48 5.37 41.87 12.77
CA ASP A 48 4.52 42.85 12.09
C ASP A 48 3.54 42.13 11.16
N ASN A 49 2.26 42.46 11.33
CA ASN A 49 1.12 41.86 10.64
C ASN A 49 1.22 41.97 9.11
N ILE A 50 1.84 40.99 8.45
CA ILE A 50 1.72 40.79 7.00
C ILE A 50 0.34 40.18 6.72
N THR A 51 -0.68 41.02 6.73
CA THR A 51 -2.03 40.69 6.24
C THR A 51 -2.10 40.84 4.72
N ALA A 52 -1.29 40.06 4.00
CA ALA A 52 -1.42 39.94 2.55
C ALA A 52 -2.26 38.69 2.23
N VAL A 53 -3.58 38.88 2.09
CA VAL A 53 -4.54 38.10 1.28
C VAL A 53 -4.06 36.69 0.82
N ALA A 54 -3.86 35.76 1.77
CA ALA A 54 -3.49 34.36 1.48
C ALA A 54 -4.68 33.39 1.69
N GLY A 55 -5.88 33.91 1.96
CA GLY A 55 -6.98 33.15 2.56
C GLY A 55 -7.89 32.34 1.64
N VAL A 56 -7.58 32.16 0.35
CA VAL A 56 -8.45 31.37 -0.56
C VAL A 56 -7.75 30.15 -1.15
N ARG A 57 -6.42 30.21 -1.35
CA ARG A 57 -5.66 29.03 -1.82
C ARG A 57 -5.28 28.05 -0.71
N GLY A 58 -5.30 28.48 0.56
CA GLY A 58 -5.07 27.59 1.70
C GLY A 58 -6.23 26.62 1.92
N ALA A 59 -7.47 27.10 1.88
CA ALA A 59 -8.66 26.26 2.11
C ALA A 59 -8.89 25.23 1.00
N GLU A 60 -8.62 25.58 -0.27
CA GLU A 60 -8.75 24.64 -1.40
C GLU A 60 -7.57 23.66 -1.45
N ALA A 61 -6.35 24.11 -1.13
CA ALA A 61 -5.19 23.22 -1.00
C ALA A 61 -5.30 22.27 0.20
N GLU A 62 -5.93 22.69 1.29
CA GLU A 62 -6.23 21.84 2.45
C GLU A 62 -7.26 20.77 2.10
N ASP A 63 -8.33 21.11 1.37
CA ASP A 63 -9.35 20.15 0.94
C ASP A 63 -8.78 19.14 -0.07
N GLU A 64 -7.97 19.61 -1.02
CA GLU A 64 -7.28 18.75 -1.99
C GLU A 64 -6.25 17.84 -1.29
N ALA A 65 -5.45 18.38 -0.37
CA ALA A 65 -4.52 17.58 0.44
C ALA A 65 -5.25 16.59 1.37
N LEU A 66 -6.40 16.96 1.94
CA LEU A 66 -7.20 16.10 2.81
C LEU A 66 -7.72 14.87 2.05
N HIS A 67 -8.14 15.05 0.81
CA HIS A 67 -8.57 13.93 -0.05
C HIS A 67 -7.41 12.95 -0.33
N HIS A 68 -6.19 13.45 -0.52
CA HIS A 68 -4.99 12.62 -0.65
C HIS A 68 -4.59 11.92 0.67
N LEU A 69 -4.76 12.57 1.82
CA LEU A 69 -4.54 11.97 3.15
C LEU A 69 -5.51 10.82 3.43
N TYR A 70 -6.80 11.00 3.11
CA TYR A 70 -7.82 9.96 3.28
C TYR A 70 -7.51 8.73 2.42
N TYR A 71 -7.05 8.94 1.18
CA TYR A 71 -6.56 7.85 0.32
C TYR A 71 -5.39 7.10 0.97
N ARG A 72 -4.38 7.80 1.50
CA ARG A 72 -3.23 7.17 2.16
C ARG A 72 -3.62 6.36 3.41
N GLN A 73 -4.56 6.85 4.23
CA GLN A 73 -5.03 6.12 5.41
C GLN A 73 -5.84 4.86 5.03
N SER A 74 -6.66 4.95 3.97
CA SER A 74 -7.44 3.83 3.42
C SER A 74 -6.57 2.73 2.78
N MET A 75 -5.36 3.07 2.34
CA MET A 75 -4.39 2.13 1.76
C MET A 75 -3.63 1.31 2.81
N LYS A 76 -3.77 1.60 4.11
CA LYS A 76 -3.29 0.69 5.16
C LYS A 76 -4.19 -0.55 5.16
N GLY A 77 -3.67 -1.62 4.57
CA GLY A 77 -4.32 -2.94 4.60
C GLY A 77 -4.68 -3.38 6.01
N PRO A 78 -5.55 -4.41 6.14
CA PRO A 78 -5.97 -4.90 7.45
C PRO A 78 -4.77 -5.18 8.34
N SER A 79 -4.85 -4.71 9.60
CA SER A 79 -3.78 -4.94 10.57
C SER A 79 -3.54 -6.43 10.78
N GLU A 80 -2.32 -6.79 11.18
CA GLU A 80 -1.95 -8.18 11.48
C GLU A 80 -2.92 -8.82 12.50
N MET A 81 -3.34 -8.06 13.50
CA MET A 81 -4.33 -8.48 14.49
C MET A 81 -5.69 -8.79 13.86
N ALA A 82 -6.15 -7.97 12.91
CA ALA A 82 -7.39 -8.21 12.19
C ALA A 82 -7.29 -9.46 11.30
N LEU A 83 -6.15 -9.67 10.65
CA LEU A 83 -5.86 -10.87 9.86
C LEU A 83 -5.85 -12.13 10.73
N ASN A 84 -5.20 -12.10 11.89
CA ASN A 84 -5.18 -13.21 12.85
C ASN A 84 -6.58 -13.52 13.40
N LYS A 85 -7.38 -12.49 13.71
CA LYS A 85 -8.78 -12.66 14.14
C LYS A 85 -9.65 -13.29 13.04
N ALA A 86 -9.46 -12.87 11.78
CA ALA A 86 -10.15 -13.45 10.64
C ALA A 86 -9.73 -14.91 10.41
N LEU A 87 -8.43 -15.20 10.51
CA LEU A 87 -7.88 -16.54 10.40
C LEU A 87 -8.50 -17.49 11.42
N GLY A 88 -8.56 -17.11 12.71
CA GLY A 88 -9.17 -17.92 13.76
C GLY A 88 -10.64 -18.23 13.48
N LYS A 89 -11.41 -17.25 12.98
CA LYS A 89 -12.80 -17.47 12.57
C LYS A 89 -12.92 -18.47 11.41
N LEU A 90 -12.08 -18.34 10.40
CA LEU A 90 -12.09 -19.23 9.23
C LEU A 90 -11.67 -20.66 9.58
N LEU A 91 -10.72 -20.84 10.50
CA LEU A 91 -10.34 -22.17 10.97
C LEU A 91 -11.48 -22.83 11.75
N ASN A 92 -12.15 -22.08 12.63
CA ASN A 92 -13.31 -22.59 13.37
C ASN A 92 -14.46 -22.98 12.42
N THR A 93 -14.72 -22.18 11.38
CA THR A 93 -15.75 -22.53 10.39
C THR A 93 -15.33 -23.72 9.55
N LEU A 94 -14.05 -23.86 9.21
CA LEU A 94 -13.53 -25.02 8.49
C LEU A 94 -13.73 -26.30 9.32
N SER A 95 -13.33 -26.31 10.59
CA SER A 95 -13.53 -27.46 11.49
C SER A 95 -15.02 -27.79 11.65
N ALA A 96 -15.87 -26.80 11.90
CA ALA A 96 -17.31 -27.01 12.05
C ALA A 96 -17.99 -27.51 10.76
N LEU A 97 -17.45 -27.15 9.59
CA LEU A 97 -17.93 -27.67 8.31
C LEU A 97 -17.47 -29.12 8.09
N GLN A 98 -16.21 -29.43 8.39
CA GLN A 98 -15.66 -30.78 8.29
C GLN A 98 -16.37 -31.78 9.21
N GLU A 99 -16.74 -31.36 10.43
CA GLU A 99 -17.50 -32.19 11.38
C GLU A 99 -18.92 -32.51 10.89
N LYS A 100 -19.55 -31.58 10.17
CA LYS A 100 -20.92 -31.75 9.67
C LYS A 100 -20.98 -32.51 8.36
N ASP A 101 -20.14 -32.11 7.40
CA ASP A 101 -20.07 -32.68 6.07
C ASP A 101 -18.65 -32.50 5.49
N PRO A 102 -17.84 -33.57 5.46
CA PRO A 102 -16.48 -33.53 4.93
C PRO A 102 -16.37 -33.08 3.46
N ASN A 103 -17.43 -33.19 2.67
CA ASN A 103 -17.45 -32.85 1.25
C ASN A 103 -18.25 -31.57 0.95
N HIS A 104 -18.50 -30.75 1.98
CA HIS A 104 -19.28 -29.53 1.81
C HIS A 104 -18.61 -28.57 0.81
N LYS A 105 -19.40 -28.04 -0.14
CA LYS A 105 -18.93 -27.16 -1.24
C LYS A 105 -18.15 -25.91 -0.79
N LYS A 106 -18.34 -25.49 0.47
CA LYS A 106 -17.64 -24.34 1.08
C LYS A 106 -16.26 -24.67 1.64
N ILE A 107 -15.90 -25.93 1.86
CA ILE A 107 -14.59 -26.30 2.41
C ILE A 107 -13.44 -25.81 1.49
N PRO A 108 -13.51 -26.02 0.15
CA PRO A 108 -12.48 -25.50 -0.75
C PRO A 108 -12.41 -23.97 -0.78
N GLU A 109 -13.56 -23.30 -0.60
CA GLU A 109 -13.65 -21.84 -0.54
C GLU A 109 -12.99 -21.28 0.72
N VAL A 110 -13.34 -21.82 1.90
CA VAL A 110 -12.78 -21.38 3.18
C VAL A 110 -11.27 -21.65 3.21
N THR A 111 -10.85 -22.81 2.70
CA THR A 111 -9.42 -23.16 2.58
C THR A 111 -8.67 -22.16 1.68
N HIS A 112 -9.28 -21.74 0.56
CA HIS A 112 -8.72 -20.69 -0.30
C HIS A 112 -8.52 -19.37 0.46
N TYR A 113 -9.50 -18.92 1.25
CA TYR A 113 -9.34 -17.69 2.04
C TYR A 113 -8.28 -17.82 3.13
N VAL A 114 -8.16 -18.98 3.77
CA VAL A 114 -7.09 -19.26 4.75
C VAL A 114 -5.70 -19.12 4.09
N ILE A 115 -5.52 -19.67 2.89
CA ILE A 115 -4.26 -19.52 2.13
C ILE A 115 -3.93 -18.05 1.85
N GLN A 116 -4.93 -17.25 1.44
CA GLN A 116 -4.73 -15.83 1.15
C GLN A 116 -4.32 -15.04 2.40
N ILE A 117 -4.88 -15.37 3.56
CA ILE A 117 -4.50 -14.73 4.83
C ILE A 117 -3.08 -15.11 5.23
N TYR A 118 -2.68 -16.39 5.12
CA TYR A 118 -1.31 -16.79 5.41
C TYR A 118 -0.29 -16.08 4.51
N LYS A 119 -0.59 -15.90 3.23
CA LYS A 119 0.26 -15.10 2.33
C LYS A 119 0.37 -13.64 2.77
N LYS A 120 -0.74 -13.03 3.20
CA LYS A 120 -0.76 -11.64 3.72
C LYS A 120 0.01 -11.49 5.04
N LEU A 121 0.08 -12.54 5.85
CA LEU A 121 0.86 -12.59 7.08
C LEU A 121 2.35 -12.92 6.87
N GLY A 122 2.77 -13.25 5.64
CA GLY A 122 4.14 -13.70 5.35
C GLY A 122 4.42 -15.18 5.65
N ASP A 123 3.41 -15.92 6.14
CA ASP A 123 3.47 -17.33 6.53
C ASP A 123 3.41 -18.27 5.30
N ASN A 124 4.35 -18.12 4.37
CA ASN A 124 4.35 -18.83 3.08
C ASN A 124 4.42 -20.36 3.23
N ALA A 125 5.07 -20.87 4.28
CA ALA A 125 5.15 -22.31 4.53
C ALA A 125 3.76 -22.91 4.81
N LYS A 126 2.97 -22.29 5.70
CA LYS A 126 1.60 -22.72 6.03
C LYS A 126 0.64 -22.50 4.87
N ALA A 127 0.85 -21.44 4.09
CA ALA A 127 0.09 -21.23 2.87
C ALA A 127 0.29 -22.39 1.89
N LYS A 128 1.55 -22.83 1.68
CA LYS A 128 1.87 -23.93 0.76
C LYS A 128 1.28 -25.27 1.22
N THR A 129 1.39 -25.61 2.50
CA THR A 129 0.77 -26.85 3.01
C THR A 129 -0.75 -26.86 2.78
N LYS A 130 -1.43 -25.73 3.02
CA LYS A 130 -2.87 -25.61 2.77
C LYS A 130 -3.23 -25.63 1.28
N GLN A 131 -2.35 -25.15 0.40
CA GLN A 131 -2.51 -25.29 -1.05
C GLN A 131 -2.45 -26.76 -1.47
N ASP A 132 -1.44 -27.49 -1.00
CA ASP A 132 -1.27 -28.90 -1.31
C ASP A 132 -2.47 -29.72 -0.79
N GLU A 133 -2.95 -29.43 0.42
CA GLU A 133 -4.19 -30.01 0.97
C GLU A 133 -5.42 -29.71 0.10
N LEU A 134 -5.55 -28.48 -0.41
CA LEU A 134 -6.67 -28.08 -1.25
C LEU A 134 -6.65 -28.81 -2.61
N LEU A 135 -5.47 -28.97 -3.20
CA LEU A 135 -5.27 -29.68 -4.45
C LEU A 135 -5.52 -31.19 -4.29
N ALA A 136 -5.15 -31.77 -3.14
CA ALA A 136 -5.39 -33.17 -2.83
C ALA A 136 -6.88 -33.47 -2.58
N ASN A 137 -7.56 -32.63 -1.80
CA ASN A 137 -8.94 -32.87 -1.38
C ASN A 137 -9.98 -32.44 -2.43
N ALA A 138 -9.71 -31.38 -3.19
CA ALA A 138 -10.68 -30.80 -4.12
C ALA A 138 -10.03 -30.26 -5.41
N PRO A 139 -9.38 -31.13 -6.21
CA PRO A 139 -8.64 -30.72 -7.41
C PRO A 139 -9.51 -30.05 -8.47
N ASP A 140 -10.79 -30.39 -8.53
CA ASP A 140 -11.73 -29.88 -9.53
C ASP A 140 -12.51 -28.65 -9.05
N SER A 141 -12.25 -28.18 -7.84
CA SER A 141 -12.94 -27.01 -7.31
C SER A 141 -12.56 -25.74 -8.08
N LYS A 142 -13.48 -24.77 -8.13
CA LYS A 142 -13.22 -23.44 -8.70
C LYS A 142 -11.95 -22.81 -8.12
N TRP A 143 -11.66 -23.09 -6.85
CA TRP A 143 -10.58 -22.47 -6.08
C TRP A 143 -9.23 -23.16 -6.27
N ALA A 144 -9.21 -24.44 -6.63
CA ALA A 144 -7.99 -25.17 -6.95
C ALA A 144 -7.28 -24.62 -8.20
N LYS A 145 -8.03 -24.03 -9.13
CA LYS A 145 -7.49 -23.41 -10.35
C LYS A 145 -6.47 -22.29 -10.09
N PHE A 146 -6.52 -21.64 -8.93
CA PHE A 146 -5.58 -20.58 -8.56
C PHE A 146 -4.20 -21.10 -8.13
N TYR A 147 -4.06 -22.41 -7.95
CA TYR A 147 -2.88 -23.04 -7.38
C TYR A 147 -2.33 -24.20 -8.24
N LYS A 148 -2.93 -24.44 -9.41
CA LYS A 148 -2.43 -25.38 -10.43
C LYS A 148 -1.47 -24.70 -11.39
#